data_AF-A0A523RT97-F1
#
_entry.id   AF-A0A523RT97-F1
#
_cell.length_a   1.000
_cell.length_b   1.000
_cell.length_c   1.000
_cell.angle_alpha   90.00
_cell.angle_beta   90.00
_cell.angle_gamma   90.00
#
_symmetry.space_group_name_H-M   'P 1'
#
loop_
_entity.id
_entity.type
_entity.pdbx_description
1 polymer ?
#
loop_
_entity_poly.entity_id
_entity_poly.type
_entity_poly.pdbx_seq_one_letter_code
_entity_poly.pdbx_strand_id
1 'polypeptide(L)'
;MEIVSSKKILTVFMFTLFLLPMMGGFDQNNITQNDVMIPAGHITHDPIYIDDDADFLSQAIAESWPGDGSPSSPFRIENYNIEIISGQGIRVNENVTAHYIIDNCTIYGTPLTTGVFMKGGNGTVMNCEIHSVKAGVVASNINTTIMKNLIYDFEDRGIELKNITGAKVISNTIKGYIDSSNSTLGIAIFETVNTFNLIENNTITNCISGIYSEAYSSTFINNRVSQCSFGYVEHGDGSYFMNNTVTFSTEIGIHMTSMAENNNIYYNYILNNTLNAEDDGISNQWDDDEVLGNYWNEGFSAVYEIPGDANAMDRYPFYIESIPPVLEDITEVTLTLGSALTTIVWDAVDLTPNQFWVYVNDLLFLSGEWNNDTIAVDFSSLTEGDYSVTMIIQDRNGFSASDQMILHMIVERVGGLDMLLVVGGVAVILVVIVVIVYLKKR
;
A
#
# COMPACT_ATOMS: atom_id res chain seq x y z
N MET A 1 -45.86 30.39 -43.45
CA MET A 1 -47.17 30.69 -42.85
C MET A 1 -46.98 30.57 -41.34
N GLU A 2 -47.54 31.51 -40.60
CA GLU A 2 -47.11 32.00 -39.28
C GLU A 2 -46.93 30.99 -38.14
N ILE A 3 -45.95 31.32 -37.28
CA ILE A 3 -45.91 31.02 -35.84
C ILE A 3 -46.79 32.05 -35.11
N VAL A 4 -47.61 31.63 -34.15
CA VAL A 4 -47.94 32.41 -32.93
C VAL A 4 -48.19 31.38 -31.80
N SER A 5 -47.44 31.34 -30.69
CA SER A 5 -47.48 32.28 -29.55
C SER A 5 -46.23 32.02 -28.68
N SER A 6 -45.31 32.97 -28.41
CA SER A 6 -45.37 34.06 -27.41
C SER A 6 -45.74 33.55 -26.00
N LYS A 7 -45.10 33.85 -24.86
CA LYS A 7 -44.10 34.85 -24.39
C LYS A 7 -44.06 34.57 -22.85
N LYS A 8 -42.98 34.44 -22.06
CA LYS A 8 -41.98 35.44 -21.64
C LYS A 8 -41.17 34.91 -20.41
N ILE A 9 -39.83 35.04 -20.45
CA ILE A 9 -38.93 35.77 -19.50
C ILE A 9 -38.68 35.11 -18.11
N LEU A 10 -37.45 34.81 -17.66
CA LEU A 10 -36.44 35.76 -17.13
C LEU A 10 -35.05 35.05 -16.95
N THR A 11 -34.01 35.42 -17.73
CA THR A 11 -32.72 36.10 -17.32
C THR A 11 -31.60 35.16 -16.82
N VAL A 12 -30.63 34.76 -17.65
CA VAL A 12 -29.35 35.42 -18.09
C VAL A 12 -28.22 35.34 -17.06
N PHE A 13 -27.13 34.63 -17.41
CA PHE A 13 -25.80 35.23 -17.56
C PHE A 13 -24.94 34.40 -18.52
N MET A 14 -24.44 35.08 -19.55
CA MET A 14 -23.58 34.60 -20.63
C MET A 14 -22.36 35.52 -20.61
N PHE A 15 -21.14 35.02 -20.66
CA PHE A 15 -20.02 35.78 -21.25
C PHE A 15 -18.88 34.84 -21.63
N THR A 16 -18.82 34.53 -22.93
CA THR A 16 -17.59 34.23 -23.65
C THR A 16 -17.24 35.46 -24.49
N LEU A 17 -15.98 35.90 -24.42
CA LEU A 17 -15.11 36.35 -25.52
C LEU A 17 -14.02 37.32 -25.01
N PHE A 18 -12.75 36.98 -25.19
CA PHE A 18 -11.84 37.56 -26.20
C PHE A 18 -10.38 37.25 -25.85
N LEU A 19 -9.63 36.82 -26.87
CA LEU A 19 -8.20 36.54 -26.88
C LEU A 19 -7.44 37.72 -27.50
N LEU A 20 -6.23 37.97 -26.96
CA LEU A 20 -5.05 38.71 -27.48
C LEU A 20 -4.93 40.23 -27.20
N PRO A 21 -3.70 40.79 -27.19
CA PRO A 21 -2.53 40.41 -26.40
C PRO A 21 -1.96 41.64 -25.64
N MET A 22 -1.31 41.45 -24.49
CA MET A 22 -0.47 42.51 -23.91
C MET A 22 0.95 42.01 -23.71
N MET A 23 1.80 42.37 -24.67
CA MET A 23 3.21 42.64 -24.42
C MET A 23 3.29 43.77 -23.40
N GLY A 24 3.65 43.42 -22.17
CA GLY A 24 4.33 44.30 -21.23
C GLY A 24 5.66 43.63 -20.92
N GLY A 25 6.77 44.28 -21.29
CA GLY A 25 8.11 43.72 -21.17
C GLY A 25 8.41 43.29 -19.74
N PHE A 26 8.79 42.03 -19.58
CA PHE A 26 9.60 41.62 -18.45
C PHE A 26 11.01 42.12 -18.73
N ASP A 27 11.45 43.07 -17.93
CA ASP A 27 12.84 43.48 -17.84
C ASP A 27 13.63 42.29 -17.26
N GLN A 28 14.23 41.49 -18.15
CA GLN A 28 15.23 40.51 -17.77
C GLN A 28 16.50 41.27 -17.36
N ASN A 29 16.58 41.72 -16.10
CA ASN A 29 17.82 42.08 -15.41
C ASN A 29 17.51 42.45 -13.95
N ASN A 30 17.35 41.43 -13.09
CA ASN A 30 17.72 41.42 -11.66
C ASN A 30 17.12 40.18 -10.96
N ILE A 31 17.55 38.99 -11.38
CA ILE A 31 17.53 37.83 -10.48
C ILE A 31 18.87 37.89 -9.74
N THR A 32 18.92 38.68 -8.68
CA THR A 32 20.01 38.60 -7.72
C THR A 32 19.70 37.44 -6.78
N GLN A 33 20.56 36.41 -6.87
CA GLN A 33 20.87 35.40 -5.86
C GLN A 33 19.70 34.75 -5.11
N ASN A 34 19.53 33.44 -5.34
CA ASN A 34 18.79 32.57 -4.43
C ASN A 34 19.32 32.78 -3.01
N ASP A 35 18.59 33.50 -2.17
CA ASP A 35 18.78 33.43 -0.72
C ASP A 35 18.38 32.01 -0.32
N VAL A 36 19.36 31.10 -0.30
CA VAL A 36 19.24 29.81 0.36
C VAL A 36 18.92 30.13 1.81
N MET A 37 17.67 29.90 2.20
CA MET A 37 17.22 30.14 3.56
C MET A 37 17.98 29.19 4.50
N ILE A 38 19.03 29.69 5.14
CA ILE A 38 19.79 28.93 6.15
C ILE A 38 18.81 28.56 7.28
N PRO A 39 18.68 27.27 7.61
CA PRO A 39 17.81 26.85 8.70
C PRO A 39 18.18 27.55 10.01
N ALA A 40 17.17 27.96 10.78
CA ALA A 40 17.39 28.70 12.01
C ALA A 40 18.31 27.93 12.97
N GLY A 41 19.39 28.58 13.41
CA GLY A 41 20.39 27.98 14.30
C GLY A 41 21.56 27.30 13.60
N HIS A 42 21.55 27.19 12.26
CA HIS A 42 22.70 26.67 11.51
C HIS A 42 23.75 27.77 11.25
N ILE A 43 25.02 27.37 11.28
CA ILE A 43 26.17 28.22 10.95
C ILE A 43 26.68 27.83 9.56
N THR A 44 26.88 28.78 8.65
CA THR A 44 27.49 28.49 7.35
C THR A 44 28.94 28.02 7.54
N HIS A 45 29.30 26.93 6.87
CA HIS A 45 30.64 26.36 6.96
C HIS A 45 31.09 25.85 5.58
N ASP A 46 32.39 25.97 5.30
CA ASP A 46 33.00 25.35 4.12
C ASP A 46 32.96 23.81 4.25
N PRO A 47 33.25 23.04 3.19
CA PRO A 47 33.42 21.59 3.34
C PRO A 47 34.46 21.21 4.42
N ILE A 48 34.14 20.17 5.21
CA ILE A 48 34.97 19.67 6.32
C ILE A 48 35.68 18.40 5.88
N TYR A 49 37.00 18.39 5.99
CA TYR A 49 37.83 17.22 5.65
C TYR A 49 38.69 16.82 6.84
N ILE A 50 38.53 15.58 7.30
CA ILE A 50 39.30 14.99 8.39
C ILE A 50 40.21 13.90 7.83
N ASP A 51 41.52 14.08 7.95
CA ASP A 51 42.52 13.17 7.41
C ASP A 51 42.93 12.04 8.38
N ASP A 52 43.07 12.35 9.67
CA ASP A 52 43.40 11.41 10.76
C ASP A 52 42.90 11.92 12.13
N ASP A 53 43.15 11.17 13.21
CA ASP A 53 42.69 11.54 14.56
C ASP A 53 43.33 12.83 15.10
N ALA A 54 44.56 13.17 14.68
CA ALA A 54 45.24 14.39 15.11
C ALA A 54 44.66 15.62 14.41
N ASP A 55 44.33 15.49 13.12
CA ASP A 55 43.58 16.49 12.37
C ASP A 55 42.17 16.68 12.96
N PHE A 56 41.47 15.60 13.29
CA PHE A 56 40.16 15.66 13.95
C PHE A 56 40.24 16.47 15.25
N LEU A 57 41.17 16.12 16.15
CA LEU A 57 41.35 16.85 17.41
C LEU A 57 41.71 18.33 17.19
N SER A 58 42.56 18.62 16.20
CA SER A 58 42.99 19.98 15.90
C SER A 58 41.82 20.85 15.42
N GLN A 59 41.00 20.33 14.50
CA GLN A 59 39.80 21.01 14.03
C GLN A 59 38.75 21.12 15.13
N ALA A 60 38.54 20.07 15.92
CA ALA A 60 37.61 20.11 17.05
C ALA A 60 37.96 21.21 18.06
N ILE A 61 39.25 21.43 18.35
CA ILE A 61 39.69 22.54 19.22
C ILE A 61 39.45 23.90 18.55
N ALA A 62 39.75 24.03 17.25
CA ALA A 62 39.61 25.28 16.51
C ALA A 62 38.14 25.72 16.38
N GLU A 63 37.26 24.76 16.07
CA GLU A 63 35.82 24.96 15.88
C GLU A 63 35.02 24.83 17.19
N SER A 64 35.68 24.46 18.29
CA SER A 64 35.04 24.17 19.58
C SER A 64 34.00 23.03 19.50
N TRP A 65 34.25 22.01 18.68
CA TRP A 65 33.42 20.82 18.62
C TRP A 65 33.46 20.05 19.96
N PRO A 66 32.29 19.67 20.51
CA PRO A 66 32.23 18.81 21.68
C PRO A 66 32.88 17.45 21.42
N GLY A 67 33.36 16.82 22.49
CA GLY A 67 33.87 15.44 22.46
C GLY A 67 35.39 15.33 22.52
N ASP A 68 35.86 14.10 22.73
CA ASP A 68 37.27 13.72 22.72
C ASP A 68 37.56 12.55 21.75
N GLY A 69 36.57 12.14 20.96
CA GLY A 69 36.69 11.04 20.00
C GLY A 69 36.58 9.64 20.62
N SER A 70 36.37 9.53 21.94
CA SER A 70 36.13 8.24 22.59
C SER A 70 34.70 7.73 22.35
N PRO A 71 34.42 6.42 22.49
CA PRO A 71 33.05 5.90 22.39
C PRO A 71 32.06 6.57 23.35
N SER A 72 32.52 6.99 24.53
CA SER A 72 31.70 7.67 25.55
C SER A 72 31.50 9.17 25.29
N SER A 73 32.33 9.77 24.44
CA SER A 73 32.34 11.21 24.18
C SER A 73 32.84 11.48 22.75
N PRO A 74 32.09 11.03 21.72
CA PRO A 74 32.49 11.19 20.33
C PRO A 74 32.61 12.66 19.93
N PHE A 75 33.47 12.98 18.97
CA PHE A 75 33.50 14.32 18.38
C PHE A 75 32.17 14.65 17.71
N ARG A 76 31.65 15.87 17.88
CA ARG A 76 30.35 16.28 17.31
C ARG A 76 30.52 17.43 16.32
N ILE A 77 30.22 17.14 15.05
CA ILE A 77 30.08 18.14 13.98
C ILE A 77 28.58 18.40 13.86
N GLU A 78 28.11 19.56 14.30
CA GLU A 78 26.67 19.81 14.43
C GLU A 78 26.23 21.24 14.10
N ASN A 79 25.00 21.38 13.61
CA ASN A 79 24.37 22.67 13.29
C ASN A 79 25.09 23.48 12.19
N TYR A 80 25.64 22.79 11.18
CA TYR A 80 26.28 23.45 10.05
C TYR A 80 25.42 23.44 8.78
N ASN A 81 25.50 24.53 8.02
CA ASN A 81 24.98 24.65 6.67
C ASN A 81 26.15 24.67 5.67
N ILE A 82 26.34 23.58 4.93
CA ILE A 82 27.51 23.33 4.09
C ILE A 82 27.10 23.28 2.61
N GLU A 83 27.64 24.20 1.82
CA GLU A 83 27.49 24.21 0.36
C GLU A 83 28.69 23.55 -0.32
N ILE A 84 28.45 22.58 -1.19
CA ILE A 84 29.48 21.82 -1.89
C ILE A 84 29.56 22.29 -3.35
N ILE A 85 30.62 23.04 -3.64
CA ILE A 85 30.93 23.46 -5.02
C ILE A 85 31.52 22.29 -5.81
N SER A 86 32.40 21.49 -5.17
CA SER A 86 33.01 20.29 -5.74
C SER A 86 33.51 19.36 -4.63
N GLY A 87 33.54 18.04 -4.89
CA GLY A 87 34.03 17.06 -3.92
C GLY A 87 32.98 16.59 -2.92
N GLN A 88 33.33 16.60 -1.63
CA GLN A 88 32.49 16.10 -0.54
C GLN A 88 32.12 17.25 0.42
N GLY A 89 30.98 17.18 1.10
CA GLY A 89 30.62 18.16 2.14
C GLY A 89 31.33 17.87 3.46
N ILE A 90 31.19 16.65 3.97
CA ILE A 90 31.96 16.17 5.12
C ILE A 90 32.67 14.88 4.73
N ARG A 91 34.00 14.86 4.81
CA ARG A 91 34.83 13.69 4.51
C ARG A 91 35.60 13.26 5.75
N VAL A 92 35.45 11.99 6.13
CA VAL A 92 36.27 11.34 7.15
C VAL A 92 37.09 10.24 6.50
N ASN A 93 38.41 10.44 6.42
CA ASN A 93 39.32 9.51 5.75
C ASN A 93 39.59 8.24 6.57
N GLU A 94 40.13 7.23 5.90
CA GLU A 94 40.38 5.87 6.43
C GLU A 94 41.34 5.79 7.63
N ASN A 95 42.17 6.81 7.87
CA ASN A 95 43.12 6.82 8.99
C ASN A 95 42.51 7.31 10.30
N VAL A 96 41.23 7.72 10.31
CA VAL A 96 40.51 8.08 11.53
C VAL A 96 40.11 6.81 12.28
N THR A 97 40.33 6.78 13.58
CA THR A 97 39.86 5.71 14.48
C THR A 97 38.88 6.21 15.52
N ALA A 98 38.82 7.53 15.71
CA ALA A 98 37.90 8.19 16.62
C ALA A 98 36.41 7.89 16.33
N HIS A 99 35.60 7.99 17.37
CA HIS A 99 34.15 8.02 17.28
C HIS A 99 33.68 9.45 17.01
N TYR A 100 32.70 9.58 16.12
CA TYR A 100 32.16 10.89 15.77
C TYR A 100 30.67 10.85 15.43
N ILE A 101 30.03 12.00 15.58
CA ILE A 101 28.63 12.22 15.24
C ILE A 101 28.55 13.45 14.34
N ILE A 102 27.92 13.30 13.20
CA ILE A 102 27.46 14.38 12.34
C ILE A 102 25.96 14.54 12.62
N ASP A 103 25.55 15.63 13.25
CA ASP A 103 24.18 15.82 13.75
C ASP A 103 23.58 17.16 13.30
N ASN A 104 22.34 17.13 12.80
CA ASN A 104 21.58 18.36 12.51
C ASN A 104 22.35 19.32 11.59
N CYS A 105 22.92 18.81 10.49
CA CYS A 105 23.55 19.61 9.46
C CYS A 105 22.69 19.64 8.19
N THR A 106 22.70 20.76 7.48
CA THR A 106 22.16 20.88 6.12
C THR A 106 23.33 20.89 5.16
N ILE A 107 23.39 19.90 4.26
CA ILE A 107 24.50 19.68 3.34
C ILE A 107 23.93 19.62 1.92
N TYR A 108 24.32 20.56 1.08
CA TYR A 108 23.81 20.62 -0.29
C TYR A 108 24.90 21.00 -1.28
N GLY A 109 24.70 20.71 -2.55
CA GLY A 109 25.73 21.01 -3.54
C GLY A 109 25.24 20.94 -4.97
N THR A 110 25.98 20.20 -5.79
CA THR A 110 25.63 19.94 -7.19
C THR A 110 25.49 18.44 -7.46
N PRO A 111 24.82 18.06 -8.57
CA PRO A 111 24.78 16.71 -9.17
C PRO A 111 26.09 15.91 -9.29
N LEU A 112 27.25 16.50 -8.97
CA LEU A 112 28.57 15.87 -9.04
C LEU A 112 29.24 15.68 -7.67
N THR A 113 28.56 16.06 -6.58
CA THR A 113 29.13 16.13 -5.22
C THR A 113 28.59 15.04 -4.30
N THR A 114 29.26 14.79 -3.18
CA THR A 114 28.79 13.84 -2.16
C THR A 114 28.53 14.58 -0.84
N GLY A 115 27.38 14.36 -0.21
CA GLY A 115 27.07 15.00 1.07
C GLY A 115 28.05 14.60 2.17
N VAL A 116 27.98 13.35 2.61
CA VAL A 116 28.84 12.79 3.66
C VAL A 116 29.58 11.57 3.13
N PHE A 117 30.89 11.50 3.36
CA PHE A 117 31.75 10.42 2.92
C PHE A 117 32.59 9.88 4.08
N MET A 118 32.34 8.64 4.51
CA MET A 118 32.94 8.03 5.69
C MET A 118 33.74 6.78 5.33
N LYS A 119 35.06 6.86 5.50
CA LYS A 119 35.99 5.74 5.27
C LYS A 119 36.69 5.23 6.52
N GLY A 120 36.81 6.06 7.56
CA GLY A 120 37.43 5.70 8.83
C GLY A 120 36.50 5.96 10.01
N GLY A 121 36.94 5.49 11.18
CA GLY A 121 36.29 5.72 12.46
C GLY A 121 34.94 5.00 12.64
N ASN A 122 34.31 5.30 13.77
CA ASN A 122 32.97 4.82 14.12
C ASN A 122 32.00 6.00 14.05
N GLY A 123 31.43 6.21 12.86
CA GLY A 123 30.63 7.38 12.55
C GLY A 123 29.13 7.18 12.73
N THR A 124 28.47 8.20 13.27
CA THR A 124 27.01 8.35 13.20
C THR A 124 26.64 9.58 12.37
N VAL A 125 25.73 9.43 11.41
CA VAL A 125 25.10 10.56 10.68
C VAL A 125 23.63 10.60 11.07
N MET A 126 23.20 11.68 11.71
CA MET A 126 21.83 11.77 12.21
C MET A 126 21.18 13.14 12.08
N ASN A 127 19.86 13.15 11.89
CA ASN A 127 19.04 14.35 11.77
C ASN A 127 19.54 15.36 10.71
N CYS A 128 20.34 14.92 9.74
CA CYS A 128 20.85 15.79 8.69
C CYS A 128 19.84 15.90 7.54
N GLU A 129 19.87 17.04 6.87
CA GLU A 129 19.21 17.27 5.59
C GLU A 129 20.27 17.30 4.49
N ILE A 130 20.21 16.37 3.53
CA ILE A 130 21.21 16.23 2.47
C ILE A 130 20.52 16.25 1.11
N HIS A 131 20.85 17.22 0.25
CA HIS A 131 20.14 17.36 -1.02
C HIS A 131 20.94 18.01 -2.15
N SER A 132 20.43 17.89 -3.38
CA SER A 132 21.06 18.46 -4.59
C SER A 132 22.49 17.95 -4.79
N VAL A 133 22.72 16.67 -4.49
CA VAL A 133 24.04 16.01 -4.53
C VAL A 133 24.03 14.84 -5.52
N LYS A 134 25.20 14.35 -5.93
CA LYS A 134 25.27 13.05 -6.61
C LYS A 134 24.89 11.91 -5.67
N ALA A 135 25.50 11.91 -4.48
CA ALA A 135 25.29 10.90 -3.46
C ALA A 135 25.09 11.53 -2.08
N GLY A 136 24.10 11.07 -1.32
CA GLY A 136 23.79 11.60 0.01
C GLY A 136 24.84 11.23 1.04
N VAL A 137 24.82 9.96 1.47
CA VAL A 137 25.81 9.40 2.42
C VAL A 137 26.50 8.20 1.78
N VAL A 138 27.83 8.19 1.79
CA VAL A 138 28.64 7.04 1.35
C VAL A 138 29.47 6.55 2.52
N ALA A 139 29.34 5.28 2.88
CA ALA A 139 30.02 4.68 4.02
C ALA A 139 30.75 3.39 3.63
N SER A 140 32.02 3.30 4.01
CA SER A 140 32.84 2.09 3.91
C SER A 140 33.73 1.87 5.14
N ASN A 141 33.42 2.56 6.24
CA ASN A 141 34.05 2.39 7.55
C ASN A 141 33.33 1.28 8.35
N ILE A 142 33.72 1.04 9.60
CA ILE A 142 33.09 0.01 10.46
C ILE A 142 32.03 0.61 11.40
N ASN A 143 31.05 -0.20 11.81
CA ASN A 143 30.02 0.13 12.80
C ASN A 143 29.25 1.45 12.54
N THR A 144 29.00 1.75 11.27
CA THR A 144 28.33 2.99 10.88
C THR A 144 26.86 2.99 11.25
N THR A 145 26.38 4.12 11.75
CA THR A 145 24.95 4.35 11.95
C THR A 145 24.49 5.58 11.17
N ILE A 146 23.48 5.41 10.32
CA ILE A 146 22.85 6.48 9.53
C ILE A 146 21.38 6.51 9.92
N MET A 147 20.92 7.54 10.64
CA MET A 147 19.56 7.55 11.15
C MET A 147 18.83 8.89 11.07
N LYS A 148 17.52 8.86 10.86
CA LYS A 148 16.64 10.05 10.92
C LYS A 148 17.04 11.18 9.98
N ASN A 149 17.78 10.87 8.91
CA ASN A 149 18.17 11.86 7.92
C ASN A 149 17.06 12.05 6.87
N LEU A 150 16.97 13.25 6.33
CA LEU A 150 16.17 13.58 5.16
C LEU A 150 17.12 13.72 3.98
N ILE A 151 17.03 12.81 3.01
CA ILE A 151 17.89 12.79 1.81
C ILE A 151 17.02 12.89 0.57
N TYR A 152 17.21 13.90 -0.26
CA TYR A 152 16.39 14.08 -1.46
C TYR A 152 17.12 14.80 -2.58
N ASP A 153 16.54 14.83 -3.78
CA ASP A 153 17.13 15.54 -4.93
C ASP A 153 18.58 15.10 -5.19
N PHE A 154 18.82 13.78 -5.19
CA PHE A 154 20.10 13.19 -5.51
C PHE A 154 20.08 12.50 -6.87
N GLU A 155 21.22 12.47 -7.56
CA GLU A 155 21.29 11.94 -8.93
C GLU A 155 21.58 10.44 -9.01
N ASP A 156 22.32 9.90 -8.03
CA ASP A 156 22.86 8.55 -8.11
C ASP A 156 22.41 7.69 -6.91
N ARG A 157 22.80 8.08 -5.68
CA ARG A 157 22.57 7.25 -4.48
C ARG A 157 22.11 8.09 -3.30
N GLY A 158 21.03 7.71 -2.62
CA GLY A 158 20.66 8.33 -1.35
C GLY A 158 21.65 7.95 -0.26
N ILE A 159 21.76 6.66 0.01
CA ILE A 159 22.74 6.06 0.92
C ILE A 159 23.47 4.93 0.19
N GLU A 160 24.80 4.95 0.21
CA GLU A 160 25.66 3.86 -0.28
C GLU A 160 26.44 3.24 0.89
N LEU A 161 26.31 1.93 1.03
CA LEU A 161 27.09 1.08 1.90
C LEU A 161 28.04 0.23 1.05
N LYS A 162 29.33 0.25 1.35
CA LYS A 162 30.35 -0.43 0.56
C LYS A 162 31.40 -1.13 1.41
N ASN A 163 31.51 -2.45 1.25
CA ASN A 163 32.42 -3.30 2.03
C ASN A 163 32.27 -3.07 3.57
N ILE A 164 31.04 -2.89 4.04
CA ILE A 164 30.69 -2.68 5.44
C ILE A 164 29.89 -3.85 6.03
N THR A 165 30.28 -4.21 7.26
CA THR A 165 29.57 -5.17 8.11
C THR A 165 28.99 -4.44 9.33
N GLY A 166 27.77 -4.78 9.71
CA GLY A 166 27.11 -4.30 10.93
C GLY A 166 26.63 -2.86 10.86
N ALA A 167 26.42 -2.32 9.65
CA ALA A 167 25.85 -1.00 9.45
C ALA A 167 24.40 -0.96 9.92
N LYS A 168 23.98 0.19 10.44
CA LYS A 168 22.60 0.46 10.85
C LYS A 168 22.06 1.65 10.07
N VAL A 169 21.10 1.40 9.20
CA VAL A 169 20.39 2.45 8.44
C VAL A 169 18.95 2.50 8.93
N ILE A 170 18.64 3.49 9.78
CA ILE A 170 17.42 3.46 10.60
C ILE A 170 16.60 4.74 10.46
N SER A 171 15.31 4.62 10.15
CA SER A 171 14.37 5.75 10.18
C SER A 171 14.76 6.93 9.28
N ASN A 172 15.44 6.69 8.17
CA ASN A 172 15.73 7.74 7.19
C ASN A 172 14.54 7.95 6.25
N THR A 173 14.37 9.17 5.77
CA THR A 173 13.45 9.51 4.68
C THR A 173 14.26 9.84 3.43
N ILE A 174 14.13 9.01 2.39
CA ILE A 174 14.90 9.13 1.15
C ILE A 174 13.94 9.33 -0.01
N LYS A 175 14.10 10.43 -0.75
CA LYS A 175 13.23 10.80 -1.87
C LYS A 175 14.05 11.05 -3.12
N GLY A 176 14.09 10.05 -4.00
CA GLY A 176 14.69 10.21 -5.31
C GLY A 176 13.81 11.03 -6.25
N TYR A 177 14.23 11.03 -7.51
CA TYR A 177 13.43 11.43 -8.65
C TYR A 177 13.67 10.42 -9.79
N ILE A 178 12.63 10.13 -10.58
CA ILE A 178 12.69 9.20 -11.71
C ILE A 178 12.53 10.02 -13.00
N ASP A 179 13.56 9.99 -13.85
CA ASP A 179 13.48 10.41 -15.25
C ASP A 179 14.18 9.41 -16.17
N SER A 180 14.15 9.66 -17.48
CA SER A 180 14.71 8.77 -18.50
C SER A 180 16.25 8.66 -18.51
N SER A 181 16.96 9.48 -17.74
CA SER A 181 18.42 9.57 -17.74
C SER A 181 19.07 9.16 -16.41
N ASN A 182 18.30 9.14 -15.33
CA ASN A 182 18.82 8.95 -13.99
C ASN A 182 18.93 7.47 -13.62
N SER A 183 19.72 7.16 -12.59
CA SER A 183 19.94 5.82 -12.04
C SER A 183 19.81 5.83 -10.52
N THR A 184 18.77 6.49 -10.00
CA THR A 184 18.62 6.76 -8.56
C THR A 184 18.37 5.48 -7.76
N LEU A 185 19.28 5.16 -6.84
CA LEU A 185 19.06 4.10 -5.84
C LEU A 185 18.85 4.77 -4.48
N GLY A 186 17.78 4.41 -3.77
CA GLY A 186 17.49 4.97 -2.44
C GLY A 186 18.56 4.56 -1.43
N ILE A 187 18.63 3.26 -1.16
CA ILE A 187 19.73 2.63 -0.41
C ILE A 187 20.40 1.62 -1.34
N ALA A 188 21.71 1.73 -1.50
CA ALA A 188 22.53 0.81 -2.27
C ALA A 188 23.56 0.13 -1.37
N ILE A 189 23.61 -1.18 -1.42
CA ILE A 189 24.52 -2.00 -0.62
C ILE A 189 25.37 -2.84 -1.58
N PHE A 190 26.66 -2.51 -1.69
CA PHE A 190 27.62 -3.18 -2.57
C PHE A 190 28.64 -3.94 -1.73
N GLU A 191 28.37 -5.21 -1.51
CA GLU A 191 29.03 -6.01 -0.49
C GLU A 191 29.43 -7.37 -1.00
N THR A 192 30.47 -7.94 -0.40
CA THR A 192 31.08 -9.16 -0.95
C THR A 192 30.80 -10.41 -0.12
N VAL A 193 30.71 -10.34 1.21
CA VAL A 193 30.32 -11.45 2.10
C VAL A 193 30.04 -10.96 3.53
N ASN A 194 29.18 -11.69 4.28
CA ASN A 194 28.99 -11.57 5.74
C ASN A 194 28.75 -10.13 6.27
N THR A 195 27.65 -9.50 5.84
CA THR A 195 27.44 -8.07 6.10
C THR A 195 26.65 -7.80 7.37
N PHE A 196 25.64 -8.60 7.73
CA PHE A 196 24.87 -8.40 8.97
C PHE A 196 24.36 -6.96 9.17
N ASN A 197 23.99 -6.29 8.08
CA ASN A 197 23.50 -4.93 8.12
C ASN A 197 22.03 -4.93 8.56
N LEU A 198 21.63 -3.89 9.29
CA LEU A 198 20.24 -3.65 9.70
C LEU A 198 19.71 -2.43 8.96
N ILE A 199 18.75 -2.67 8.07
CA ILE A 199 18.02 -1.64 7.33
C ILE A 199 16.61 -1.62 7.86
N GLU A 200 16.29 -0.62 8.70
CA GLU A 200 15.06 -0.63 9.50
C GLU A 200 14.28 0.69 9.43
N ASN A 201 12.95 0.60 9.34
CA ASN A 201 12.04 1.76 9.49
C ASN A 201 12.31 2.91 8.49
N ASN A 202 12.97 2.65 7.36
CA ASN A 202 13.23 3.70 6.36
C ASN A 202 12.02 3.92 5.47
N THR A 203 11.80 5.17 5.06
CA THR A 203 10.80 5.54 4.04
C THR A 203 11.52 5.96 2.78
N ILE A 204 11.31 5.23 1.68
CA ILE A 204 12.02 5.42 0.42
C ILE A 204 11.02 5.57 -0.71
N THR A 205 11.13 6.65 -1.50
CA THR A 205 10.20 6.93 -2.59
C THR A 205 10.86 7.51 -3.83
N ASN A 206 10.25 7.29 -5.00
CA ASN A 206 10.65 7.92 -6.28
C ASN A 206 12.10 7.62 -6.69
N CYS A 207 12.56 6.40 -6.43
CA CYS A 207 13.87 5.93 -6.89
C CYS A 207 13.70 4.89 -8.01
N ILE A 208 14.69 4.70 -8.87
CA ILE A 208 14.68 3.55 -9.79
C ILE A 208 14.69 2.24 -9.00
N SER A 209 15.59 2.10 -8.02
CA SER A 209 15.43 1.05 -7.01
C SER A 209 15.30 1.70 -5.65
N GLY A 210 14.26 1.35 -4.90
CA GLY A 210 14.14 1.79 -3.52
C GLY A 210 15.32 1.28 -2.69
N ILE A 211 15.49 -0.04 -2.67
CA ILE A 211 16.64 -0.71 -2.07
C ILE A 211 17.27 -1.64 -3.11
N TYR A 212 18.55 -1.42 -3.38
CA TYR A 212 19.40 -2.29 -4.17
C TYR A 212 20.42 -2.92 -3.24
N SER A 213 20.51 -4.24 -3.20
CA SER A 213 21.32 -4.91 -2.20
C SER A 213 22.04 -6.14 -2.75
N GLU A 214 23.34 -6.20 -2.47
CA GLU A 214 24.21 -7.37 -2.59
C GLU A 214 24.57 -7.88 -1.17
N ALA A 215 23.68 -7.70 -0.19
CA ALA A 215 23.98 -7.90 1.22
C ALA A 215 23.80 -9.35 1.66
N TYR A 216 24.72 -9.85 2.49
CA TYR A 216 24.70 -11.21 2.99
C TYR A 216 24.30 -11.25 4.47
N SER A 217 23.34 -12.10 4.82
CA SER A 217 22.88 -12.28 6.21
C SER A 217 22.42 -10.97 6.85
N SER A 218 21.80 -10.08 6.06
CA SER A 218 21.30 -8.79 6.52
C SER A 218 19.81 -8.84 6.85
N THR A 219 19.32 -7.82 7.54
CA THR A 219 17.91 -7.70 7.91
C THR A 219 17.33 -6.42 7.36
N PHE A 220 16.27 -6.56 6.58
CA PHE A 220 15.44 -5.49 6.03
C PHE A 220 14.07 -5.60 6.69
N ILE A 221 13.78 -4.68 7.62
CA ILE A 221 12.57 -4.78 8.44
C ILE A 221 11.83 -3.45 8.57
N ASN A 222 10.50 -3.48 8.50
CA ASN A 222 9.64 -2.30 8.71
C ASN A 222 9.90 -1.14 7.74
N ASN A 223 10.55 -1.37 6.60
CA ASN A 223 10.79 -0.31 5.64
C ASN A 223 9.55 -0.11 4.76
N ARG A 224 9.29 1.15 4.41
CA ARG A 224 8.25 1.54 3.46
C ARG A 224 8.90 2.00 2.16
N VAL A 225 8.73 1.24 1.11
CA VAL A 225 9.24 1.54 -0.22
C VAL A 225 8.07 1.73 -1.18
N SER A 226 8.01 2.87 -1.86
CA SER A 226 6.90 3.11 -2.79
C SER A 226 7.22 4.04 -3.95
N GLN A 227 6.48 3.90 -5.05
CA GLN A 227 6.64 4.76 -6.23
C GLN A 227 8.05 4.67 -6.82
N CYS A 228 8.67 3.50 -6.74
CA CYS A 228 9.97 3.22 -7.35
C CYS A 228 9.78 2.48 -8.69
N SER A 229 10.80 2.34 -9.52
CA SER A 229 10.70 1.35 -10.62
C SER A 229 10.69 -0.06 -10.03
N PHE A 230 11.70 -0.35 -9.22
CA PHE A 230 11.83 -1.55 -8.41
C PHE A 230 11.75 -1.18 -6.93
N GLY A 231 10.95 -1.90 -6.14
CA GLY A 231 10.92 -1.67 -4.69
C GLY A 231 12.23 -2.16 -4.06
N TYR A 232 12.45 -3.46 -4.15
CA TYR A 232 13.68 -4.15 -3.76
C TYR A 232 14.28 -4.90 -4.95
N VAL A 233 15.60 -4.84 -5.07
CA VAL A 233 16.39 -5.74 -5.92
C VAL A 233 17.46 -6.37 -5.04
N GLU A 234 17.38 -7.68 -4.85
CA GLU A 234 18.31 -8.44 -4.01
C GLU A 234 19.18 -9.38 -4.85
N HIS A 235 20.47 -9.34 -4.56
CA HIS A 235 21.51 -10.16 -5.17
C HIS A 235 22.30 -10.97 -4.14
N GLY A 236 22.15 -10.68 -2.84
CA GLY A 236 22.85 -11.36 -1.77
C GLY A 236 22.04 -12.52 -1.17
N ASP A 237 22.66 -13.15 -0.16
CA ASP A 237 22.21 -14.43 0.36
C ASP A 237 21.88 -14.40 1.85
N GLY A 238 20.93 -15.26 2.24
CA GLY A 238 20.65 -15.54 3.65
C GLY A 238 20.09 -14.34 4.42
N SER A 239 19.55 -13.34 3.73
CA SER A 239 18.98 -12.13 4.31
C SER A 239 17.50 -12.34 4.67
N TYR A 240 17.01 -11.47 5.57
CA TYR A 240 15.62 -11.48 6.04
C TYR A 240 14.91 -10.20 5.60
N PHE A 241 13.76 -10.36 4.95
CA PHE A 241 12.85 -9.30 4.51
C PHE A 241 11.52 -9.49 5.24
N MET A 242 11.28 -8.69 6.27
CA MET A 242 10.14 -8.87 7.17
C MET A 242 9.37 -7.58 7.39
N ASN A 243 8.04 -7.65 7.41
CA ASN A 243 7.17 -6.51 7.74
C ASN A 243 7.46 -5.23 6.93
N ASN A 244 7.98 -5.39 5.70
CA ASN A 244 8.17 -4.26 4.81
C ASN A 244 6.87 -3.96 4.06
N THR A 245 6.66 -2.71 3.71
CA THR A 245 5.56 -2.29 2.83
C THR A 245 6.15 -1.84 1.49
N VAL A 246 5.82 -2.56 0.42
CA VAL A 246 6.32 -2.33 -0.94
C VAL A 246 5.14 -2.11 -1.87
N THR A 247 4.98 -0.87 -2.34
CA THR A 247 3.75 -0.50 -3.06
C THR A 247 3.99 0.45 -4.22
N PHE A 248 3.15 0.35 -5.26
CA PHE A 248 3.18 1.27 -6.39
C PHE A 248 4.52 1.32 -7.12
N SER A 249 5.28 0.21 -7.12
CA SER A 249 6.44 0.09 -7.99
C SER A 249 5.99 -0.07 -9.43
N THR A 250 6.62 0.66 -10.36
CA THR A 250 6.21 0.67 -11.77
C THR A 250 6.71 -0.54 -12.57
N GLU A 251 7.68 -1.29 -12.03
CA GLU A 251 8.16 -2.57 -12.55
C GLU A 251 7.87 -3.68 -11.54
N ILE A 252 8.81 -3.99 -10.63
CA ILE A 252 8.67 -5.10 -9.68
C ILE A 252 8.67 -4.58 -8.24
N GLY A 253 7.80 -5.12 -7.38
CA GLY A 253 7.81 -4.85 -5.95
C GLY A 253 9.09 -5.37 -5.30
N ILE A 254 9.23 -6.69 -5.17
CA ILE A 254 10.45 -7.34 -4.67
C ILE A 254 10.99 -8.29 -5.76
N HIS A 255 12.21 -8.04 -6.23
CA HIS A 255 12.92 -8.91 -7.17
C HIS A 255 14.09 -9.62 -6.48
N MET A 256 13.98 -10.94 -6.37
CA MET A 256 15.08 -11.83 -6.01
C MET A 256 15.77 -12.26 -7.31
N THR A 257 16.98 -11.79 -7.55
CA THR A 257 17.67 -12.08 -8.80
C THR A 257 18.23 -13.51 -8.82
N SER A 258 18.74 -13.94 -9.97
CA SER A 258 19.39 -15.25 -10.14
C SER A 258 20.65 -15.50 -9.31
N MET A 259 21.13 -14.48 -8.60
CA MET A 259 22.25 -14.59 -7.65
C MET A 259 21.78 -14.67 -6.19
N ALA A 260 20.51 -14.38 -5.91
CA ALA A 260 19.99 -14.33 -4.54
C ALA A 260 19.62 -15.73 -4.05
N GLU A 261 20.27 -16.18 -2.97
CA GLU A 261 20.05 -17.51 -2.42
C GLU A 261 19.64 -17.51 -0.94
N ASN A 262 18.78 -18.46 -0.57
CA ASN A 262 18.42 -18.76 0.83
C ASN A 262 17.88 -17.56 1.63
N ASN A 263 17.24 -16.59 0.96
CA ASN A 263 16.62 -15.45 1.62
C ASN A 263 15.26 -15.83 2.22
N ASN A 264 14.87 -15.14 3.29
CA ASN A 264 13.57 -15.32 3.96
C ASN A 264 12.72 -14.06 3.77
N ILE A 265 11.59 -14.19 3.09
CA ILE A 265 10.70 -13.09 2.70
C ILE A 265 9.29 -13.40 3.20
N TYR A 266 8.91 -12.85 4.34
CA TYR A 266 7.59 -13.14 4.90
C TYR A 266 7.03 -11.95 5.67
N TYR A 267 5.71 -11.94 5.84
CA TYR A 267 4.98 -10.88 6.54
C TYR A 267 5.13 -9.49 5.90
N ASN A 268 5.45 -9.41 4.61
CA ASN A 268 5.55 -8.14 3.89
C ASN A 268 4.22 -7.78 3.22
N TYR A 269 3.93 -6.48 3.10
CA TYR A 269 2.82 -5.95 2.32
C TYR A 269 3.30 -5.59 0.92
N ILE A 270 3.05 -6.46 -0.05
CA ILE A 270 3.53 -6.33 -1.43
C ILE A 270 2.32 -6.11 -2.33
N LEU A 271 1.95 -4.84 -2.52
CA LEU A 271 0.63 -4.47 -3.05
C LEU A 271 0.73 -3.43 -4.16
N ASN A 272 -0.12 -3.56 -5.19
CA ASN A 272 -0.31 -2.55 -6.24
C ASN A 272 0.99 -2.18 -6.98
N ASN A 273 1.90 -3.15 -7.15
CA ASN A 273 3.03 -3.01 -8.05
C ASN A 273 2.62 -3.51 -9.45
N THR A 274 3.34 -3.15 -10.51
CA THR A 274 3.07 -3.72 -11.85
C THR A 274 3.24 -5.23 -11.84
N LEU A 275 4.29 -5.72 -11.17
CA LEU A 275 4.45 -7.09 -10.72
C LEU A 275 4.80 -7.07 -9.23
N ASN A 276 4.06 -7.78 -8.37
CA ASN A 276 4.32 -7.74 -6.93
C ASN A 276 5.68 -8.33 -6.55
N ALA A 277 6.01 -9.50 -7.11
CA ALA A 277 7.25 -10.19 -6.82
C ALA A 277 7.76 -10.96 -8.04
N GLU A 278 9.07 -11.11 -8.11
CA GLU A 278 9.74 -12.00 -9.05
C GLU A 278 10.90 -12.70 -8.32
N ASP A 279 11.07 -13.99 -8.56
CA ASP A 279 12.14 -14.80 -7.97
C ASP A 279 12.79 -15.69 -9.03
N ASP A 280 14.00 -15.30 -9.42
CA ASP A 280 14.89 -16.05 -10.30
C ASP A 280 16.00 -16.75 -9.52
N GLY A 281 16.02 -16.59 -8.20
CA GLY A 281 17.06 -17.08 -7.31
C GLY A 281 16.91 -18.55 -6.96
N ILE A 282 17.57 -18.95 -5.87
CA ILE A 282 17.61 -20.36 -5.44
C ILE A 282 17.27 -20.46 -3.95
N SER A 283 16.30 -21.33 -3.63
CA SER A 283 15.92 -21.66 -2.25
C SER A 283 15.53 -20.45 -1.39
N ASN A 284 15.04 -19.38 -2.01
CA ASN A 284 14.39 -18.29 -1.30
C ASN A 284 13.03 -18.75 -0.78
N GLN A 285 12.69 -18.39 0.46
CA GLN A 285 11.45 -18.76 1.12
C GLN A 285 10.54 -17.54 1.21
N TRP A 286 9.32 -17.65 0.66
CA TRP A 286 8.33 -16.56 0.64
C TRP A 286 7.27 -16.68 1.75
N ASP A 287 7.58 -17.43 2.79
CA ASP A 287 6.78 -17.63 3.99
C ASP A 287 7.70 -18.11 5.14
N ASP A 288 7.15 -18.28 6.35
CA ASP A 288 7.89 -18.70 7.54
C ASP A 288 7.95 -20.22 7.76
N ASP A 289 7.62 -21.03 6.75
CA ASP A 289 7.48 -22.49 6.82
C ASP A 289 6.38 -23.01 7.78
N GLU A 290 5.66 -22.14 8.50
CA GLU A 290 4.65 -22.52 9.50
C GLU A 290 3.25 -22.02 9.17
N VAL A 291 3.00 -20.71 9.24
CA VAL A 291 1.67 -20.09 9.10
C VAL A 291 1.66 -18.68 8.52
N LEU A 292 2.81 -18.00 8.40
CA LEU A 292 2.91 -16.61 7.97
C LEU A 292 3.54 -16.51 6.58
N GLY A 293 2.73 -16.09 5.60
CA GLY A 293 3.20 -15.64 4.29
C GLY A 293 3.25 -14.11 4.18
N ASN A 294 3.17 -13.62 2.96
CA ASN A 294 3.10 -12.20 2.61
C ASN A 294 1.67 -11.78 2.28
N TYR A 295 1.44 -10.46 2.27
CA TYR A 295 0.18 -9.87 1.87
C TYR A 295 0.23 -9.44 0.40
N TRP A 296 -0.74 -9.90 -0.37
CA TRP A 296 -0.86 -9.73 -1.82
C TRP A 296 -2.20 -9.08 -2.19
N ASN A 297 -2.25 -8.31 -3.28
CA ASN A 297 -3.50 -7.74 -3.79
C ASN A 297 -3.99 -8.42 -5.09
N GLU A 298 -3.41 -9.58 -5.43
CA GLU A 298 -3.76 -10.38 -6.61
C GLU A 298 -3.52 -11.86 -6.35
N GLY A 299 -3.85 -12.74 -7.31
CA GLY A 299 -3.44 -14.16 -7.27
C GLY A 299 -4.21 -15.02 -6.28
N PHE A 300 -5.53 -14.80 -6.12
CA PHE A 300 -6.42 -15.45 -5.15
C PHE A 300 -6.47 -16.99 -5.29
N SER A 301 -5.55 -17.68 -4.63
CA SER A 301 -5.46 -19.15 -4.57
C SER A 301 -5.00 -19.62 -3.18
N ALA A 302 -4.92 -20.94 -2.96
CA ALA A 302 -4.44 -21.46 -1.67
C ALA A 302 -2.94 -21.20 -1.44
N VAL A 303 -2.19 -20.97 -2.51
CA VAL A 303 -0.78 -20.57 -2.54
C VAL A 303 -0.64 -19.40 -3.50
N TYR A 304 0.39 -18.59 -3.34
CA TYR A 304 0.76 -17.56 -4.32
C TYR A 304 2.05 -18.00 -5.01
N GLU A 305 1.95 -18.37 -6.29
CA GLU A 305 3.12 -18.70 -7.11
C GLU A 305 3.88 -17.40 -7.41
N ILE A 306 5.17 -17.37 -7.08
CA ILE A 306 6.02 -16.22 -7.35
C ILE A 306 6.54 -16.36 -8.78
N PRO A 307 6.25 -15.41 -9.69
CA PRO A 307 6.79 -15.43 -11.04
C PRO A 307 8.33 -15.44 -11.05
N GLY A 308 8.91 -16.01 -12.11
CA GLY A 308 10.37 -16.13 -12.26
C GLY A 308 10.81 -17.59 -12.45
N ASP A 309 12.12 -17.79 -12.57
CA ASP A 309 12.71 -19.10 -12.88
C ASP A 309 12.83 -20.04 -11.65
N ALA A 310 12.67 -19.52 -10.42
CA ALA A 310 12.87 -20.28 -9.19
C ALA A 310 11.75 -21.30 -8.89
N ASN A 311 10.57 -21.14 -9.51
CA ASN A 311 9.34 -21.85 -9.11
C ASN A 311 9.03 -21.67 -7.61
N ALA A 312 9.35 -20.48 -7.07
CA ALA A 312 9.09 -20.15 -5.69
C ALA A 312 7.59 -19.95 -5.45
N MET A 313 7.16 -20.15 -4.21
CA MET A 313 5.77 -19.95 -3.82
C MET A 313 5.71 -19.46 -2.37
N ASP A 314 4.74 -18.60 -2.11
CA ASP A 314 4.24 -18.32 -0.76
C ASP A 314 3.09 -19.30 -0.49
N ARG A 315 3.27 -20.18 0.50
CA ARG A 315 2.28 -21.21 0.86
C ARG A 315 1.19 -20.72 1.79
N TYR A 316 1.38 -19.55 2.41
CA TYR A 316 0.46 -18.97 3.39
C TYR A 316 0.09 -17.52 3.03
N PRO A 317 -0.36 -17.25 1.78
CA PRO A 317 -0.61 -15.90 1.31
C PRO A 317 -1.82 -15.28 2.03
N PHE A 318 -1.72 -13.98 2.32
CA PHE A 318 -2.83 -13.17 2.79
C PHE A 318 -3.30 -12.23 1.69
N TYR A 319 -4.54 -12.38 1.22
CA TYR A 319 -5.08 -11.53 0.15
C TYR A 319 -5.77 -10.29 0.71
N ILE A 320 -5.24 -9.12 0.36
CA ILE A 320 -5.85 -7.81 0.63
C ILE A 320 -6.50 -7.34 -0.68
N GLU A 321 -7.83 -7.42 -0.74
CA GLU A 321 -8.60 -6.74 -1.76
C GLU A 321 -9.25 -5.47 -1.20
N SER A 322 -9.64 -4.57 -2.09
CA SER A 322 -10.35 -3.32 -1.73
C SER A 322 -11.71 -3.20 -2.43
N ILE A 323 -12.17 -4.30 -3.05
CA ILE A 323 -13.41 -4.36 -3.79
C ILE A 323 -14.45 -4.97 -2.85
N PRO A 324 -15.55 -4.27 -2.53
CA PRO A 324 -16.63 -4.86 -1.75
C PRO A 324 -17.31 -6.02 -2.48
N PRO A 325 -17.91 -6.96 -1.75
CA PRO A 325 -18.71 -8.03 -2.33
C PRO A 325 -19.79 -7.51 -3.27
N VAL A 326 -20.13 -8.29 -4.29
CA VAL A 326 -21.29 -8.06 -5.15
C VAL A 326 -22.43 -8.96 -4.69
N LEU A 327 -23.58 -8.36 -4.41
CA LEU A 327 -24.82 -9.05 -4.02
C LEU A 327 -25.92 -8.75 -5.03
N GLU A 328 -26.68 -9.78 -5.43
CA GLU A 328 -27.89 -9.62 -6.23
C GLU A 328 -28.91 -8.72 -5.52
N ASP A 329 -29.48 -7.77 -6.25
CA ASP A 329 -30.54 -6.88 -5.79
C ASP A 329 -31.91 -7.53 -6.05
N ILE A 330 -32.57 -7.95 -4.96
CA ILE A 330 -33.93 -8.50 -4.98
C ILE A 330 -34.83 -7.48 -4.28
N THR A 331 -35.86 -6.98 -4.98
CA THR A 331 -36.71 -5.92 -4.41
C THR A 331 -37.96 -6.45 -3.71
N GLU A 332 -38.59 -7.48 -4.28
CA GLU A 332 -39.87 -8.00 -3.78
C GLU A 332 -40.07 -9.47 -4.17
N VAL A 333 -40.51 -10.30 -3.22
CA VAL A 333 -40.82 -11.72 -3.44
C VAL A 333 -42.12 -12.10 -2.75
N THR A 334 -42.93 -12.93 -3.40
CA THR A 334 -44.13 -13.54 -2.79
C THR A 334 -43.96 -15.05 -2.66
N LEU A 335 -44.06 -15.58 -1.44
CA LEU A 335 -44.02 -17.01 -1.15
C LEU A 335 -45.38 -17.49 -0.63
N THR A 336 -45.77 -18.70 -1.03
CA THR A 336 -47.04 -19.30 -0.59
C THR A 336 -46.79 -20.36 0.48
N LEU A 337 -47.40 -20.18 1.66
CA LEU A 337 -47.37 -21.10 2.79
C LEU A 337 -48.02 -22.43 2.41
N GLY A 338 -47.32 -23.54 2.70
CA GLY A 338 -47.74 -24.90 2.34
C GLY A 338 -47.34 -25.34 0.93
N SER A 339 -46.72 -24.46 0.14
CA SER A 339 -46.08 -24.84 -1.14
C SER A 339 -44.69 -25.44 -0.92
N ALA A 340 -44.17 -26.14 -1.92
CA ALA A 340 -42.81 -26.71 -1.88
C ALA A 340 -41.69 -25.66 -2.06
N LEU A 341 -42.03 -24.41 -2.38
CA LEU A 341 -41.07 -23.34 -2.69
C LEU A 341 -41.21 -22.20 -1.67
N THR A 342 -40.49 -22.35 -0.56
CA THR A 342 -40.39 -21.33 0.52
C THR A 342 -38.96 -20.81 0.69
N THR A 343 -38.10 -21.11 -0.27
CA THR A 343 -36.68 -20.74 -0.27
C THR A 343 -36.44 -19.60 -1.25
N ILE A 344 -35.68 -18.61 -0.80
CA ILE A 344 -35.12 -17.55 -1.66
C ILE A 344 -33.62 -17.81 -1.78
N VAL A 345 -33.09 -17.62 -2.98
CA VAL A 345 -31.69 -17.83 -3.31
C VAL A 345 -31.13 -16.49 -3.75
N TRP A 346 -30.01 -16.07 -3.14
CA TRP A 346 -29.25 -14.91 -3.55
C TRP A 346 -27.98 -15.35 -4.26
N ASP A 347 -27.70 -14.72 -5.40
CA ASP A 347 -26.38 -14.75 -6.00
C ASP A 347 -25.47 -13.70 -5.34
N ALA A 348 -24.32 -14.13 -4.87
CA ALA A 348 -23.29 -13.27 -4.30
C ALA A 348 -21.92 -13.72 -4.82
N VAL A 349 -21.04 -12.77 -5.11
CA VAL A 349 -19.67 -13.04 -5.57
C VAL A 349 -18.69 -12.04 -4.97
N ASP A 350 -17.54 -12.54 -4.52
CA ASP A 350 -16.41 -11.77 -4.01
C ASP A 350 -15.09 -12.56 -4.20
N LEU A 351 -13.91 -11.94 -4.11
CA LEU A 351 -12.64 -12.67 -4.25
C LEU A 351 -12.17 -13.27 -2.92
N THR A 352 -12.61 -12.73 -1.79
CA THR A 352 -12.31 -13.17 -0.44
C THR A 352 -13.57 -13.37 0.42
N PRO A 353 -14.54 -14.21 -0.01
CA PRO A 353 -15.80 -14.38 0.71
C PRO A 353 -15.60 -14.93 2.13
N ASN A 354 -16.48 -14.51 3.05
CA ASN A 354 -16.37 -14.83 4.48
C ASN A 354 -17.72 -15.20 5.11
N GLN A 355 -18.60 -14.22 5.33
CA GLN A 355 -19.83 -14.41 6.14
C GLN A 355 -21.05 -13.70 5.56
N PHE A 356 -22.23 -14.20 5.91
CA PHE A 356 -23.51 -13.55 5.61
C PHE A 356 -24.43 -13.51 6.83
N TRP A 357 -25.35 -12.55 6.82
CA TRP A 357 -26.43 -12.39 7.80
C TRP A 357 -27.73 -12.03 7.09
N VAL A 358 -28.82 -12.65 7.54
CA VAL A 358 -30.19 -12.39 7.08
C VAL A 358 -30.98 -11.87 8.27
N TYR A 359 -31.59 -10.70 8.11
CA TYR A 359 -32.47 -10.10 9.10
C TYR A 359 -33.90 -10.11 8.58
N VAL A 360 -34.86 -10.38 9.47
CA VAL A 360 -36.30 -10.27 9.19
C VAL A 360 -36.87 -9.27 10.20
N ASN A 361 -37.37 -8.13 9.70
CA ASN A 361 -37.83 -7.00 10.51
C ASN A 361 -36.78 -6.58 11.57
N ASP A 362 -35.54 -6.36 11.10
CA ASP A 362 -34.37 -5.97 11.91
C ASP A 362 -33.88 -7.01 12.94
N LEU A 363 -34.48 -8.19 13.01
CA LEU A 363 -34.04 -9.29 13.88
C LEU A 363 -33.23 -10.31 13.08
N LEU A 364 -32.07 -10.70 13.61
CA LEU A 364 -31.24 -11.73 12.99
C LEU A 364 -32.04 -13.04 12.86
N PHE A 365 -32.24 -13.47 11.63
CA PHE A 365 -32.98 -14.68 11.27
C PHE A 365 -32.03 -15.84 11.00
N LEU A 366 -30.96 -15.59 10.25
CA LEU A 366 -29.95 -16.58 9.89
C LEU A 366 -28.58 -15.92 9.72
N SER A 367 -27.50 -16.65 9.98
CA SER A 367 -26.15 -16.27 9.60
C SER A 367 -25.33 -17.52 9.26
N GLY A 368 -24.29 -17.36 8.47
CA GLY A 368 -23.39 -18.46 8.12
C GLY A 368 -22.12 -18.00 7.42
N GLU A 369 -21.27 -18.98 7.10
CA GLU A 369 -20.14 -18.76 6.21
C GLU A 369 -20.62 -18.69 4.76
N TRP A 370 -19.92 -17.91 3.95
CA TRP A 370 -20.16 -17.78 2.52
C TRP A 370 -18.83 -17.92 1.78
N ASN A 371 -18.83 -18.70 0.70
CA ASN A 371 -17.66 -19.17 -0.04
C ASN A 371 -17.86 -19.04 -1.57
N ASN A 372 -18.58 -18.01 -2.03
CA ASN A 372 -19.05 -17.83 -3.41
C ASN A 372 -20.11 -18.83 -3.93
N ASP A 373 -20.62 -19.71 -3.07
CA ASP A 373 -21.84 -20.45 -3.39
C ASP A 373 -23.08 -19.56 -3.23
N THR A 374 -24.17 -19.93 -3.90
CA THR A 374 -25.46 -19.24 -3.74
C THR A 374 -25.98 -19.37 -2.32
N ILE A 375 -26.53 -18.30 -1.76
CA ILE A 375 -27.06 -18.29 -0.39
C ILE A 375 -28.56 -18.61 -0.45
N ALA A 376 -28.95 -19.79 0.02
CA ALA A 376 -30.35 -20.24 0.04
C ALA A 376 -30.94 -20.15 1.45
N VAL A 377 -32.03 -19.39 1.61
CA VAL A 377 -32.70 -19.17 2.90
C VAL A 377 -34.14 -19.65 2.84
N ASP A 378 -34.50 -20.57 3.74
CA ASP A 378 -35.88 -21.07 3.88
C ASP A 378 -36.69 -20.22 4.87
N PHE A 379 -37.78 -19.65 4.37
CA PHE A 379 -38.73 -18.83 5.12
C PHE A 379 -40.00 -19.59 5.53
N SER A 380 -40.01 -20.93 5.43
CA SER A 380 -41.15 -21.79 5.80
C SER A 380 -41.63 -21.63 7.26
N SER A 381 -40.78 -21.08 8.13
CA SER A 381 -41.10 -20.82 9.54
C SER A 381 -41.89 -19.53 9.79
N LEU A 382 -42.00 -18.63 8.80
CA LEU A 382 -42.75 -17.38 8.93
C LEU A 382 -44.27 -17.61 8.75
N THR A 383 -45.09 -16.76 9.36
CA THR A 383 -46.55 -16.76 9.19
C THR A 383 -47.00 -15.85 8.05
N GLU A 384 -48.29 -15.88 7.69
CA GLU A 384 -48.87 -14.95 6.70
C GLU A 384 -48.60 -13.49 7.12
N GLY A 385 -48.12 -12.67 6.19
CA GLY A 385 -47.78 -11.28 6.44
C GLY A 385 -46.69 -10.73 5.53
N ASP A 386 -46.42 -9.44 5.68
CA ASP A 386 -45.37 -8.73 4.96
C ASP A 386 -44.17 -8.55 5.88
N TYR A 387 -42.98 -8.85 5.37
CA TYR A 387 -41.73 -8.77 6.11
C TYR A 387 -40.71 -7.91 5.35
N SER A 388 -39.95 -7.11 6.07
CA SER A 388 -38.73 -6.51 5.54
C SER A 388 -37.58 -7.48 5.76
N VAL A 389 -36.93 -7.92 4.70
CA VAL A 389 -35.78 -8.83 4.77
C VAL A 389 -34.53 -8.09 4.32
N THR A 390 -33.48 -8.15 5.12
CA THR A 390 -32.17 -7.55 4.79
C THR A 390 -31.11 -8.64 4.74
N MET A 391 -30.44 -8.76 3.60
CA MET A 391 -29.25 -9.60 3.43
C MET A 391 -28.02 -8.72 3.55
N ILE A 392 -27.03 -9.16 4.33
CA ILE A 392 -25.71 -8.53 4.41
C ILE A 392 -24.68 -9.62 4.17
N ILE A 393 -23.75 -9.37 3.25
CA ILE A 393 -22.57 -10.21 3.03
C ILE A 393 -21.32 -9.40 3.37
N GLN A 394 -20.29 -10.08 3.88
CA GLN A 394 -18.99 -9.48 4.20
C GLN A 394 -17.86 -10.40 3.73
N ASP A 395 -16.79 -9.80 3.22
CA ASP A 395 -15.56 -10.48 2.85
C ASP A 395 -14.61 -10.68 4.06
N ARG A 396 -13.40 -11.23 3.83
CA ARG A 396 -12.38 -11.42 4.87
C ARG A 396 -11.68 -10.12 5.27
N ASN A 397 -11.79 -9.10 4.42
CA ASN A 397 -11.13 -7.81 4.57
C ASN A 397 -12.02 -6.76 5.27
N GLY A 398 -13.28 -7.13 5.56
CA GLY A 398 -14.26 -6.34 6.26
C GLY A 398 -15.18 -5.50 5.37
N PHE A 399 -15.03 -5.54 4.04
CA PHE A 399 -15.96 -4.88 3.13
C PHE A 399 -17.26 -5.67 3.04
N SER A 400 -18.37 -4.95 2.92
CA SER A 400 -19.71 -5.55 2.94
C SER A 400 -20.62 -4.97 1.86
N ALA A 401 -21.53 -5.80 1.37
CA ALA A 401 -22.68 -5.37 0.58
C ALA A 401 -23.97 -5.78 1.28
N SER A 402 -25.04 -5.03 1.03
CA SER A 402 -26.34 -5.31 1.61
C SER A 402 -27.46 -5.06 0.62
N ASP A 403 -28.49 -5.88 0.71
CA ASP A 403 -29.73 -5.77 -0.04
C ASP A 403 -30.93 -5.78 0.92
N GLN A 404 -32.01 -5.08 0.56
CA GLN A 404 -33.25 -5.04 1.34
C GLN A 404 -34.46 -5.27 0.44
N MET A 405 -35.22 -6.32 0.73
CA MET A 405 -36.40 -6.73 -0.02
C MET A 405 -37.68 -6.74 0.84
N ILE A 406 -38.83 -6.69 0.17
CA ILE A 406 -40.13 -6.98 0.78
C ILE A 406 -40.51 -8.43 0.49
N LEU A 407 -40.80 -9.19 1.55
CA LEU A 407 -41.27 -10.57 1.45
C LEU A 407 -42.76 -10.65 1.82
N HIS A 408 -43.58 -11.07 0.87
CA HIS A 408 -45.00 -11.37 1.07
C HIS A 408 -45.20 -12.87 1.33
N MET A 409 -45.56 -13.23 2.55
CA MET A 409 -45.98 -14.58 2.91
C MET A 409 -47.51 -14.67 2.80
N ILE A 410 -48.02 -15.44 1.84
CA ILE A 410 -49.46 -15.62 1.63
C ILE A 410 -49.89 -17.07 1.87
N VAL A 411 -51.14 -17.30 2.26
CA VAL A 411 -51.71 -18.66 2.35
C VAL A 411 -52.41 -19.01 1.05
N GLU A 412 -52.26 -20.23 0.57
CA GLU A 412 -53.04 -20.72 -0.58
C GLU A 412 -54.53 -20.72 -0.22
N ARG A 413 -55.28 -19.76 -0.77
CA ARG A 413 -56.73 -19.73 -0.62
C ARG A 413 -57.34 -20.70 -1.61
N VAL A 414 -57.59 -21.93 -1.16
CA VAL A 414 -58.45 -22.87 -1.90
C VAL A 414 -59.80 -22.16 -2.12
N GLY A 415 -60.06 -21.75 -3.36
CA GLY A 415 -61.19 -20.91 -3.71
C GLY A 415 -62.51 -21.50 -3.24
N GLY A 416 -63.28 -20.73 -2.47
CA GLY A 416 -64.63 -21.07 -2.01
C GLY A 416 -65.69 -21.21 -3.12
N LEU A 417 -65.28 -21.43 -4.38
CA LEU A 417 -66.16 -21.63 -5.53
C LEU A 417 -66.67 -23.08 -5.65
N ASP A 418 -65.97 -24.08 -5.10
CA ASP A 418 -66.41 -25.47 -5.18
C ASP A 418 -67.59 -25.79 -4.24
N MET A 419 -67.71 -25.09 -3.10
CA MET A 419 -68.86 -25.24 -2.21
C MET A 419 -70.16 -24.66 -2.79
N LEU A 420 -70.08 -23.59 -3.60
CA LEU A 420 -71.27 -22.97 -4.19
C LEU A 420 -71.88 -23.82 -5.32
N LEU A 421 -71.02 -24.50 -6.11
CA LEU A 421 -71.47 -25.43 -7.16
C LEU A 421 -72.07 -26.71 -6.57
N VAL A 422 -71.55 -27.22 -5.44
CA VAL A 422 -72.12 -28.39 -4.77
C VAL A 422 -73.48 -28.06 -4.13
N VAL A 423 -73.63 -26.92 -3.45
CA VAL A 423 -74.92 -26.51 -2.86
C VAL A 423 -75.95 -26.14 -3.95
N GLY A 424 -75.52 -25.45 -5.01
CA GLY A 424 -76.36 -25.13 -6.16
C GLY A 424 -76.81 -26.37 -6.93
N GLY A 425 -75.90 -27.33 -7.16
CA GLY A 425 -76.20 -28.60 -7.83
C GLY A 425 -77.19 -29.47 -7.05
N VAL A 426 -77.04 -29.56 -5.73
CA VAL A 426 -77.98 -30.31 -4.86
C VAL A 426 -79.37 -29.66 -4.84
N ALA A 427 -79.45 -28.32 -4.82
CA ALA A 427 -80.73 -27.61 -4.86
C ALA A 427 -81.49 -27.83 -6.17
N VAL A 428 -80.79 -27.80 -7.32
CA VAL A 428 -81.40 -28.07 -8.64
C VAL A 428 -81.90 -29.52 -8.74
N ILE A 429 -81.12 -30.50 -8.25
CA ILE A 429 -81.53 -31.91 -8.23
C ILE A 429 -82.79 -32.10 -7.37
N LEU A 430 -82.87 -31.47 -6.19
CA LEU A 430 -84.06 -31.55 -5.33
C LEU A 430 -85.30 -30.95 -6.00
N VAL A 431 -85.17 -29.82 -6.69
CA VAL A 431 -86.29 -29.21 -7.43
C VAL A 431 -86.76 -30.12 -8.57
N VAL A 432 -85.84 -30.72 -9.32
CA VAL A 432 -86.17 -31.67 -10.39
C VAL A 432 -86.89 -32.91 -9.83
N ILE A 433 -86.44 -33.45 -8.69
CA ILE A 433 -87.12 -34.58 -8.02
C ILE A 433 -88.54 -34.19 -7.60
N VAL A 434 -88.75 -33.01 -6.99
CA VAL A 434 -90.08 -32.53 -6.59
C VAL A 434 -91.00 -32.37 -7.79
N VAL A 435 -90.51 -31.80 -8.90
CA VAL A 435 -91.27 -31.65 -10.14
C VAL A 435 -91.64 -33.02 -10.74
N ILE A 436 -90.71 -33.98 -10.79
CA ILE A 436 -90.97 -35.33 -11.28
C ILE A 436 -92.02 -36.05 -10.40
N VAL A 437 -91.91 -35.93 -9.08
CA VAL A 437 -92.88 -36.51 -8.14
C VAL A 437 -94.27 -35.87 -8.30
N TYR A 438 -94.34 -34.56 -8.51
CA TYR A 438 -95.59 -33.85 -8.74
C TYR A 438 -96.24 -34.23 -10.08
N LEU A 439 -95.44 -34.35 -11.14
CA LEU A 439 -95.93 -34.73 -12.48
C LEU A 439 -96.36 -36.20 -12.58
N LYS A 440 -95.80 -37.11 -11.77
CA LYS A 440 -96.25 -38.52 -11.71
C LYS A 440 -97.52 -38.76 -10.88
N LYS A 441 -98.01 -37.75 -10.15
CA LYS A 441 -99.23 -37.84 -9.32
C LYS A 441 -100.51 -37.35 -10.02
N ARG A 442 -100.41 -36.96 -11.29
CA ARG A 442 -101.53 -36.75 -12.23
C ARG A 442 -101.53 -37.86 -13.26
#